data_AF-A0A9X3RZ92-F1
#
_entry.id   AF-A0A9X3RZ92-F1
#
_cell.length_a   1.000
_cell.length_b   1.000
_cell.length_c   1.000
_cell.angle_alpha   90.00
_cell.angle_beta   90.00
_cell.angle_gamma   90.00
#
_symmetry.space_group_name_H-M   'P 1'
#
loop_
_entity.id
_entity.type
_entity.pdbx_description
1 polymer ?
#
loop_
_entity_poly.entity_id
_entity_poly.type
_entity_poly.pdbx_seq_one_letter_code
_entity_poly.pdbx_strand_id
1 'polypeptide(L)' 'MRRLLTEGTEVTVRYLAVAEHGVVERVEDGGRTVVVVTDRGELLRFHLMASAHYVTRDRAARLQF' A
#
# COMPACT_ATOMS: atom_id res chain seq x y z
N MET A 1 8.36 17.53 -2.06
CA MET A 1 6.95 17.40 -1.64
C MET A 1 6.57 15.94 -1.81
N ARG A 2 6.20 15.25 -0.73
CA ARG A 2 6.03 13.78 -0.75
C ARG A 2 4.62 13.46 -1.21
N ARG A 3 4.48 12.74 -2.33
CA ARG A 3 3.16 12.39 -2.88
C ARG A 3 2.52 11.34 -1.97
N LEU A 4 1.51 11.76 -1.21
CA LEU A 4 0.62 10.82 -0.53
C LEU A 4 -0.20 10.09 -1.58
N LEU A 5 -0.48 8.82 -1.32
CA LEU A 5 -1.39 8.04 -2.15
C LEU A 5 -2.81 8.61 -2.01
N THR A 6 -3.57 8.57 -3.10
CA THR A 6 -5.01 8.87 -3.13
C THR A 6 -5.79 7.62 -3.53
N GLU A 7 -7.09 7.59 -3.25
CA GLU A 7 -7.97 6.53 -3.74
C GLU A 7 -7.90 6.42 -5.27
N GLY A 8 -7.96 5.20 -5.79
CA GLY A 8 -7.76 4.88 -7.20
C GLY A 8 -6.29 4.86 -7.66
N THR A 9 -5.32 5.16 -6.80
CA THR A 9 -3.90 5.07 -7.20
C THR A 9 -3.51 3.62 -7.45
N GLU A 10 -2.99 3.32 -8.64
CA GLU A 10 -2.35 2.04 -8.94
C GLU A 10 -1.03 1.92 -8.20
N VAL A 11 -0.81 0.76 -7.58
CA VAL A 11 0.38 0.46 -6.79
C VAL A 11 0.90 -0.94 -7.09
N THR A 12 2.18 -1.16 -6.86
CA THR A 12 2.74 -2.52 -6.81
C THR A 12 2.90 -2.95 -5.35
N VAL A 13 2.23 -4.04 -4.97
CA VAL A 13 2.44 -4.73 -3.70
C VAL A 13 3.65 -5.66 -3.87
N ARG A 14 4.71 -5.42 -3.10
CA ARG A 14 5.89 -6.28 -3.04
C ARG A 14 5.88 -7.12 -1.78
N TYR A 15 5.76 -8.42 -1.99
CA TYR A 15 6.10 -9.45 -1.01
C TYR A 15 7.60 -9.78 -1.09
N LEU A 16 8.07 -10.70 -0.25
CA LEU A 16 9.48 -11.10 -0.19
C LEU A 16 10.06 -11.55 -1.54
N ALA A 17 9.31 -12.34 -2.32
CA ALA A 17 9.77 -12.91 -3.59
C ALA A 17 8.81 -12.66 -4.77
N VAL A 18 7.67 -12.00 -4.53
CA VAL A 18 6.60 -11.82 -5.50
C VAL A 18 6.19 -10.36 -5.52
N ALA A 19 5.83 -9.86 -6.70
CA ALA A 19 5.17 -8.59 -6.88
C ALA A 19 3.78 -8.82 -7.48
N GLU A 20 2.83 -8.02 -7.05
CA GLU A 20 1.44 -8.05 -7.51
C GLU A 20 0.96 -6.61 -7.70
N HIS A 21 0.07 -6.40 -8.65
CA HIS A 21 -0.59 -5.11 -8.82
C HIS A 21 -1.78 -4.99 -7.87
N GLY A 22 -2.11 -3.75 -7.53
CA GLY A 22 -3.31 -3.43 -6.78
C GLY A 22 -3.65 -1.96 -6.93
N VAL A 23 -4.81 -1.60 -6.38
CA VAL A 23 -5.33 -0.24 -6.39
C VAL A 23 -5.63 0.18 -4.96
N VAL A 24 -5.29 1.42 -4.62
CA VAL A 24 -5.70 2.01 -3.34
C VAL A 24 -7.21 2.17 -3.33
N GLU A 25 -7.90 1.31 -2.58
CA GLU A 25 -9.35 1.36 -2.40
C GLU A 25 -9.75 2.48 -1.44
N ARG A 26 -8.95 2.70 -0.39
CA ARG A 26 -9.25 3.68 0.65
C ARG A 26 -8.00 4.33 1.22
N VAL A 27 -8.11 5.61 1.55
CA VAL A 27 -7.08 6.35 2.30
C VAL A 27 -7.63 6.76 3.67
N GLU A 28 -6.85 6.52 4.72
CA GLU A 28 -7.24 6.75 6.11
C GLU A 28 -6.14 7.52 6.86
N ASP A 29 -6.46 8.00 8.06
CA ASP A 29 -5.51 8.67 8.97
C ASP A 29 -4.73 9.83 8.31
N GLY A 30 -5.41 10.60 7.44
CA GLY A 30 -4.78 11.70 6.69
C GLY A 30 -3.69 11.23 5.72
N GLY A 31 -3.80 10.02 5.18
CA GLY A 31 -2.81 9.42 4.28
C GLY A 31 -1.78 8.54 4.97
N ARG A 32 -1.86 8.34 6.29
CA ARG A 32 -0.90 7.47 6.99
C ARG A 32 -1.25 6.00 6.89
N THR A 33 -2.50 5.67 6.59
CA THR A 33 -2.95 4.30 6.36
C THR A 33 -3.64 4.25 5.01
N VAL A 34 -3.37 3.19 4.24
CA VAL A 34 -4.06 2.93 2.97
C VAL A 34 -4.51 1.48 2.92
N VAL A 35 -5.69 1.27 2.33
CA VAL A 35 -6.22 -0.05 2.01
C VAL A 35 -6.06 -0.27 0.52
N VAL A 36 -5.43 -1.38 0.14
CA VAL A 36 -5.18 -1.76 -1.25
C VAL A 36 -5.94 -3.03 -1.53
N VAL A 37 -6.70 -3.04 -2.63
CA VAL A 37 -7.24 -4.25 -3.23
C VAL A 37 -6.25 -4.73 -4.29
N THR A 38 -5.80 -5.98 -4.18
CA THR A 38 -4.90 -6.57 -5.18
C THR A 38 -5.67 -7.12 -6.38
N ASP A 39 -4.98 -7.42 -7.48
CA ASP A 39 -5.59 -8.07 -8.66
C ASP A 39 -6.24 -9.42 -8.33
N ARG A 40 -5.80 -10.10 -7.27
CA ARG A 40 -6.41 -11.34 -6.75
C ARG A 40 -7.62 -11.11 -5.86
N GLY A 41 -8.00 -9.86 -5.61
CA GLY A 41 -9.12 -9.49 -4.74
C GLY A 41 -8.79 -9.52 -3.25
N GLU A 42 -7.51 -9.54 -2.88
CA GLU A 42 -7.09 -9.48 -1.47
C GLU A 42 -7.11 -8.04 -0.96
N LEU A 43 -7.60 -7.83 0.27
CA LEU A 43 -7.57 -6.52 0.93
C LEU A 43 -6.41 -6.45 1.90
N LEU A 44 -5.48 -5.53 1.63
CA LEU A 44 -4.27 -5.35 2.40
C LEU A 44 -4.20 -3.94 2.97
N ARG A 45 -3.94 -3.84 4.28
CA ARG A 45 -3.78 -2.56 4.98
C ARG A 45 -2.31 -2.24 5.16
N PHE A 46 -1.90 -1.07 4.67
CA PHE A 46 -0.52 -0.58 4.77
C PHE A 46 -0.45 0.68 5.60
N HIS A 47 0.64 0.79 6.36
CA HIS A 47 0.93 1.92 7.22
C HIS A 47 2.19 2.64 6.76
N LEU A 48 2.13 3.96 6.71
CA LEU A 48 3.25 4.83 6.38
C LEU A 48 4.27 4.80 7.53
N MET A 49 5.43 4.25 7.27
CA MET A 49 6.56 4.19 8.19
C MET A 49 7.38 5.48 8.16
N ALA A 50 8.15 5.73 9.22
CA ALA A 50 9.11 6.84 9.28
C ALA A 50 10.15 6.79 8.14
N SER A 51 10.49 5.58 7.66
CA SER A 51 11.38 5.32 6.52
C SER A 51 10.78 5.64 5.16
N ALA A 52 9.62 6.29 5.12
CA ALA A 52 8.96 6.69 3.91
C ALA A 52 8.28 5.59 3.08
N HIS A 53 8.11 4.39 3.63
CA HIS A 53 7.45 3.28 2.95
C HIS A 53 6.11 2.93 3.58
N TYR A 54 5.13 2.57 2.74
CA TYR A 54 3.91 1.91 3.20
C TYR A 54 4.18 0.41 3.34
N VAL A 55 3.94 -0.13 4.53
CA VAL A 55 4.25 -1.52 4.88
C VAL A 55 3.09 -2.13 5.66
N THR A 56 2.80 -3.42 5.48
CA THR A 56 1.83 -4.14 6.31
C THR A 56 2.30 -4.24 7.76
N ARG A 57 1.38 -4.41 8.72
CA ARG A 57 1.71 -4.45 10.15
C ARG A 57 2.70 -5.57 10.51
N ASP A 58 2.57 -6.72 9.85
CA ASP A 58 3.45 -7.88 9.98
C ASP A 58 4.72 -7.78 9.13
N ARG A 59 4.87 -6.72 8.33
CA ARG A 59 5.98 -6.47 7.40
C ARG A 59 6.13 -7.52 6.30
N ALA A 60 5.08 -8.30 6.02
CA ALA A 60 5.06 -9.25 4.93
C ALA A 60 5.09 -8.59 3.54
N ALA A 61 4.55 -7.37 3.42
CA ALA A 61 4.50 -6.65 2.15
C ALA A 61 4.75 -5.15 2.29
N ARG A 62 5.21 -4.53 1.20
CA ARG A 62 5.38 -3.08 1.06
C ARG A 62 4.84 -2.56 -0.28
N LEU A 63 4.46 -1.29 -0.34
CA LEU A 63 4.07 -0.66 -1.61
C LEU A 63 5.27 -0.07 -2.36
N GLN A 64 5.16 -0.07 -3.69
CA GLN A 64 5.98 0.71 -4.61
C GLN A 64 5.07 1.49 -5.57
N PHE A 65 5.33 2.79 -5.72
CA PHE A 65 4.59 3.77 -6.52
C PHE A 65 5.45 5.02 -6.77
#